data_AF-A0A1M6IWF3-F1
#
_entry.id   AF-A0A1M6IWF3-F1
#
_cell.length_a   1.000
_cell.length_b   1.000
_cell.length_c   1.000
_cell.angle_alpha   90.00
_cell.angle_beta   90.00
_cell.angle_gamma   90.00
#
_symmetry.space_group_name_H-M   'P 1'
#
loop_
_entity.id
_entity.type
_entity.pdbx_description
1 polymer ?
#
loop_
_entity_poly.entity_id
_entity_poly.type
_entity_poly.pdbx_seq_one_letter_code
_entity_poly.pdbx_strand_id
1 'polypeptide(L)'
;MEDRKITEQESLELISQMIQNTRRNLDAGSGNIFLLWGYIGTIATLVVYAGLCFTKDPHWMWGFWGIPVIGIPLGIYLEHKSQKRAKAYSDRVLTEIWRILGGLCMAVAIGATCMKQFEFILPLGTLIMSLGSIITGIIVRYKAFYLFSSIGLAIGLYMVFAAMGEDAPTYVSLLCFAVAAVFAMIIPGHMLNIAAKKENYVSNK
;
A
#
# COMPACT_ATOMS: atom_id res chain seq x y z
N MET A 1 -7.76 -7.82 50.02
CA MET A 1 -7.62 -8.14 48.58
C MET A 1 -7.06 -9.54 48.53
N GLU A 2 -7.88 -10.54 48.22
CA GLU A 2 -7.42 -11.93 48.17
C GLU A 2 -6.62 -12.15 46.89
N ASP A 3 -5.34 -12.48 47.05
CA ASP A 3 -4.52 -13.05 45.98
C ASP A 3 -5.12 -14.40 45.57
N ARG A 4 -6.00 -14.38 44.55
CA ARG A 4 -6.48 -15.61 43.92
C ARG A 4 -5.28 -16.27 43.24
N LYS A 5 -4.83 -17.40 43.78
CA LYS A 5 -3.88 -18.31 43.10
C LYS A 5 -4.53 -18.75 41.78
N ILE A 6 -4.06 -18.19 40.68
CA ILE A 6 -4.42 -18.62 39.33
C ILE A 6 -4.12 -20.12 39.25
N THR A 7 -5.13 -20.91 38.89
CA THR A 7 -4.94 -22.36 38.72
C THR A 7 -4.04 -22.62 37.50
N GLU A 8 -3.32 -23.75 37.47
CA GLU A 8 -2.41 -24.06 36.34
C GLU A 8 -3.13 -24.06 34.98
N GLN A 9 -4.42 -24.43 34.97
CA GLN A 9 -5.28 -24.38 33.79
C GLN A 9 -5.55 -22.94 33.35
N GLU A 10 -5.92 -22.04 34.26
CA GLU A 10 -6.10 -20.61 33.95
C GLU A 10 -4.78 -19.96 33.52
N SER A 11 -3.64 -20.37 34.08
CA SER A 11 -2.32 -19.86 33.71
C SER A 11 -1.94 -20.28 32.28
N LEU A 12 -2.19 -21.54 31.92
CA LEU A 12 -1.97 -22.07 30.57
C LEU A 12 -2.94 -21.45 29.56
N GLU A 13 -4.20 -21.26 29.95
CA GLU A 13 -5.20 -20.60 29.11
C GLU A 13 -4.86 -19.13 28.88
N LEU A 14 -4.39 -18.43 29.92
CA LEU A 14 -3.98 -17.03 29.84
C LEU A 14 -2.67 -16.88 29.03
N ILE A 15 -1.70 -17.78 29.19
CA ILE A 15 -0.50 -17.83 28.33
C ILE A 15 -0.88 -18.16 26.89
N SER A 16 -1.78 -19.12 26.66
CA SER A 16 -2.25 -19.48 25.32
C SER A 16 -3.01 -18.34 24.66
N GLN A 17 -3.87 -17.63 25.41
CA GLN A 17 -4.53 -16.41 24.98
C GLN A 17 -3.53 -15.29 24.70
N MET A 18 -2.52 -15.08 25.55
CA MET A 18 -1.47 -14.08 25.31
C MET A 18 -0.62 -14.42 24.08
N ILE A 19 -0.27 -15.69 23.87
CA ILE A 19 0.45 -16.17 22.67
C ILE A 19 -0.42 -16.02 21.42
N GLN A 20 -1.72 -16.36 21.49
CA GLN A 20 -2.66 -16.19 20.39
C GLN A 20 -2.88 -14.71 20.06
N ASN A 21 -3.10 -13.84 21.06
CA ASN A 21 -3.22 -12.39 20.88
C ASN A 21 -1.96 -11.78 20.28
N THR A 22 -0.77 -12.28 20.64
CA THR A 22 0.50 -11.82 20.06
C THR A 22 0.62 -12.23 18.58
N ARG A 23 0.01 -13.36 18.19
CA ARG A 23 0.15 -13.93 16.83
C ARG A 23 -0.93 -13.47 15.86
N ARG A 24 -2.04 -12.89 16.33
CA ARG A 24 -3.25 -12.67 15.52
C ARG A 24 -3.76 -11.25 15.36
N ASN A 25 -3.18 -10.23 15.98
CA ASN A 25 -3.66 -8.87 15.74
C ASN A 25 -3.23 -8.36 14.35
N LEU A 26 -4.06 -8.64 13.34
CA LEU A 26 -4.06 -7.91 12.08
C LEU A 26 -4.75 -6.58 12.32
N ASP A 27 -3.96 -5.58 12.69
CA ASP A 27 -4.49 -4.30 13.09
C ASP A 27 -5.09 -3.57 11.87
N ALA A 28 -6.37 -3.17 12.00
CA ALA A 28 -7.17 -2.54 10.94
C ALA A 28 -6.54 -1.27 10.34
N GLY A 29 -5.56 -0.68 11.03
CA GLY A 29 -4.87 0.54 10.61
C GLY A 29 -4.02 0.39 9.34
N SER A 30 -3.48 -0.81 9.07
CA SER A 30 -2.64 -1.08 7.90
C SER A 30 -3.42 -1.07 6.58
N GLY A 31 -4.69 -1.51 6.59
CA GLY A 31 -5.54 -1.45 5.40
C GLY A 31 -5.90 -0.02 4.98
N ASN A 32 -6.06 0.89 5.93
CA ASN A 32 -6.47 2.27 5.64
C ASN A 32 -5.37 3.09 4.95
N ILE A 33 -4.09 2.81 5.26
CA ILE A 33 -2.98 3.49 4.58
C ILE A 33 -2.83 3.00 3.13
N PHE A 34 -3.04 1.71 2.88
CA PHE A 34 -3.11 1.14 1.52
C PHE A 34 -4.21 1.77 0.68
N LEU A 35 -5.41 1.90 1.26
CA LEU A 35 -6.54 2.55 0.57
C LEU A 35 -6.21 4.01 0.25
N LEU A 36 -5.61 4.75 1.17
CA LEU A 36 -5.23 6.14 0.93
C LEU A 36 -4.29 6.28 -0.28
N TRP A 37 -3.20 5.50 -0.30
CA TRP A 37 -2.24 5.55 -1.40
C TRP A 37 -2.83 5.06 -2.73
N GLY A 38 -3.67 4.02 -2.69
CA GLY A 38 -4.40 3.54 -3.86
C GLY A 38 -5.34 4.59 -4.45
N TYR A 39 -6.19 5.22 -3.63
CA TYR A 39 -7.13 6.24 -4.10
C TYR A 39 -6.43 7.50 -4.60
N ILE A 40 -5.44 8.01 -3.87
CA ILE A 40 -4.68 9.19 -4.29
C ILE A 40 -3.98 8.90 -5.63
N GLY A 41 -3.36 7.73 -5.77
CA GLY A 41 -2.73 7.29 -7.01
C GLY A 41 -3.72 7.25 -8.18
N THR A 42 -4.85 6.54 -8.02
CA THR A 42 -5.86 6.43 -9.09
C THR A 42 -6.47 7.77 -9.46
N ILE A 43 -6.80 8.62 -8.48
CA ILE A 43 -7.38 9.96 -8.74
C ILE A 43 -6.36 10.84 -9.45
N ALA A 44 -5.11 10.88 -9.00
CA ALA A 44 -4.07 11.66 -9.64
C ALA A 44 -3.84 11.21 -11.09
N THR A 45 -3.78 9.91 -11.35
CA THR A 45 -3.66 9.37 -12.71
C THR A 45 -4.85 9.74 -13.59
N LEU A 46 -6.07 9.71 -13.07
CA LEU A 46 -7.27 10.14 -13.81
C LEU A 46 -7.24 11.63 -14.13
N VAL A 47 -6.79 12.48 -13.19
CA VAL A 47 -6.64 13.92 -13.42
C VAL A 47 -5.59 14.21 -14.49
N VAL A 48 -4.42 13.55 -14.41
CA VAL A 48 -3.37 13.68 -15.43
C VAL A 48 -3.86 13.18 -16.79
N TYR A 49 -4.57 12.05 -16.83
CA TYR A 49 -5.16 11.51 -18.06
C TYR A 49 -6.16 12.47 -18.70
N ALA A 50 -7.11 13.02 -17.91
CA ALA A 50 -8.06 14.01 -18.39
C ALA A 50 -7.36 15.26 -18.92
N GLY A 51 -6.36 15.78 -18.19
CA GLY A 51 -5.55 16.92 -18.59
C GLY A 51 -4.81 16.70 -19.91
N LEU A 52 -4.21 15.52 -20.11
CA LEU A 52 -3.59 15.15 -21.38
C LEU A 52 -4.62 15.07 -22.51
N CYS A 53 -5.80 14.49 -22.27
CA CYS A 53 -6.85 14.37 -23.30
C CYS A 53 -7.38 15.74 -23.78
N PHE A 54 -7.57 16.70 -22.87
CA PHE A 54 -8.10 18.03 -23.23
C PHE A 54 -7.05 19.00 -23.76
N THR A 55 -5.86 19.01 -23.16
CA THR A 55 -4.85 20.05 -23.41
C THR A 55 -3.69 19.57 -24.28
N LYS A 56 -3.47 18.25 -24.40
CA LYS A 56 -2.32 17.61 -25.06
C LYS A 56 -0.94 18.14 -24.62
N ASP A 57 -0.89 18.80 -23.47
CA ASP A 57 0.31 19.43 -22.96
C ASP A 57 1.07 18.46 -22.01
N PRO A 58 2.34 18.13 -22.29
CA PRO A 58 3.18 17.29 -21.43
C PRO A 58 3.35 17.82 -19.99
N HIS A 59 3.09 19.11 -19.73
CA HIS A 59 3.18 19.69 -18.39
C HIS A 59 2.23 19.02 -17.38
N TRP A 60 1.14 18.39 -17.83
CA TRP A 60 0.24 17.64 -16.95
C TRP A 60 0.90 16.46 -16.22
N MET A 61 2.05 15.95 -16.70
CA MET A 61 2.82 14.94 -15.97
C MET A 61 3.36 15.44 -14.61
N TRP A 62 3.48 16.77 -14.43
CA TRP A 62 3.77 17.35 -13.11
C TRP A 62 2.66 17.10 -12.09
N GLY A 63 1.44 16.78 -12.53
CA GLY A 63 0.34 16.37 -11.66
C GLY A 63 0.69 15.15 -10.77
N PHE A 64 1.64 14.31 -11.19
CA PHE A 64 2.13 13.19 -10.37
C PHE A 64 2.88 13.62 -9.11
N TRP A 65 3.50 14.81 -9.10
CA TRP A 65 4.07 15.39 -7.88
C TRP A 65 2.99 15.75 -6.85
N GLY A 66 1.73 15.88 -7.26
CA GLY A 66 0.60 16.00 -6.33
C GLY A 66 0.42 14.79 -5.43
N ILE A 67 0.80 13.58 -5.89
CA ILE A 67 0.68 12.34 -5.10
C ILE A 67 1.52 12.40 -3.82
N PRO A 68 2.84 12.65 -3.85
CA PRO A 68 3.62 12.77 -2.60
C PRO A 68 3.24 14.01 -1.79
N VAL A 69 2.92 15.13 -2.44
CA VAL A 69 2.54 16.38 -1.73
C VAL A 69 1.29 16.21 -0.89
N ILE A 70 0.29 15.45 -1.37
CA ILE A 70 -0.96 15.19 -0.65
C ILE A 70 -0.86 13.90 0.19
N GLY A 71 -0.21 12.87 -0.35
CA GLY A 71 -0.11 11.54 0.26
C GLY A 71 0.79 11.49 1.49
N ILE A 72 1.91 12.23 1.52
CA ILE A 72 2.82 12.23 2.68
C ILE A 72 2.16 12.86 3.91
N PRO A 73 1.56 14.07 3.85
CA PRO A 73 0.88 14.66 5.00
C PRO A 73 -0.29 13.82 5.51
N LEU A 74 -1.12 13.28 4.60
CA LEU A 74 -2.24 12.43 4.98
C LEU A 74 -1.78 11.09 5.55
N GLY A 75 -0.68 10.52 5.02
CA GLY A 75 -0.04 9.32 5.55
C GLY A 75 0.47 9.52 6.98
N ILE A 76 1.14 10.65 7.25
CA ILE A 76 1.60 11.02 8.60
C ILE A 76 0.40 11.21 9.54
N TYR A 77 -0.66 11.89 9.09
CA TYR A 77 -1.88 12.08 9.88
C TYR A 77 -2.55 10.76 10.26
N LEU A 78 -2.68 9.83 9.31
CA LEU A 78 -3.20 8.49 9.55
C LEU A 78 -2.30 7.68 10.47
N GLU A 79 -0.99 7.77 10.29
CA GLU A 79 -0.02 7.11 11.15
C GLU A 79 -0.13 7.63 12.59
N HIS A 80 -0.22 8.95 12.80
CA HIS A 80 -0.37 9.57 14.11
C HIS A 80 -1.69 9.18 14.79
N LYS A 81 -2.78 9.05 14.03
CA LYS A 81 -4.06 8.54 14.53
C LYS A 81 -3.97 7.06 14.93
N SER A 82 -3.16 6.28 14.21
CA SER A 82 -2.92 4.86 14.46
C SER A 82 -1.99 4.59 15.66
N GLN A 83 -1.05 5.50 15.97
CA GLN A 83 -0.14 5.40 17.13
C GLN A 83 -0.87 5.31 18.49
N LYS A 84 -2.16 5.68 18.57
CA LYS A 84 -2.99 5.49 19.77
C LYS A 84 -3.40 4.02 20.01
N ARG A 85 -3.10 3.11 19.08
CA ARG A 85 -3.39 1.67 19.19
C ARG A 85 -2.08 0.88 19.33
N ALA A 86 -2.13 -0.20 20.10
CA ALA A 86 -0.98 -1.07 20.33
C ALA A 86 -0.61 -1.83 19.04
N LYS A 87 0.35 -1.28 18.27
CA LYS A 87 0.82 -1.87 17.01
C LYS A 87 1.46 -3.25 17.26
N ALA A 88 1.09 -4.25 16.46
CA ALA A 88 1.79 -5.53 16.45
C ALA A 88 3.23 -5.38 15.91
N TYR A 89 4.12 -6.33 16.22
CA TYR A 89 5.49 -6.34 15.69
C TYR A 89 5.49 -6.32 14.14
N SER A 90 4.60 -7.08 13.52
CA SER A 90 4.41 -7.11 12.07
C SER A 90 4.05 -5.75 11.48
N ASP A 91 3.22 -4.96 12.16
CA ASP A 91 2.83 -3.62 11.68
C ASP A 91 4.00 -2.64 11.71
N ARG A 92 4.88 -2.75 12.72
CA ARG A 92 6.09 -1.95 12.80
C ARG A 92 7.04 -2.28 11.65
N VAL A 93 7.27 -3.57 11.39
CA VAL A 93 8.08 -4.03 10.25
C VAL A 93 7.49 -3.54 8.93
N LEU A 94 6.17 -3.66 8.74
CA LEU A 94 5.48 -3.16 7.54
C LEU A 94 5.66 -1.65 7.37
N THR A 95 5.53 -0.87 8.44
CA THR A 95 5.70 0.59 8.40
C THR A 95 7.12 0.96 7.95
N GLU A 96 8.13 0.30 8.49
CA GLU A 96 9.54 0.54 8.11
C GLU A 96 9.82 0.14 6.65
N ILE A 97 9.29 -1.00 6.19
CA ILE A 97 9.41 -1.42 4.79
C ILE A 97 8.76 -0.37 3.87
N TRP A 98 7.56 0.10 4.21
CA TRP A 98 6.86 1.11 3.43
C TRP A 98 7.56 2.48 3.43
N ARG A 99 8.26 2.84 4.52
CA ARG A 99 9.13 4.03 4.54
C ARG A 99 10.29 3.92 3.56
N ILE A 100 10.96 2.76 3.54
CA ILE A 100 12.08 2.52 2.61
C ILE A 100 11.58 2.53 1.16
N LEU A 101 10.47 1.83 0.87
CA LEU A 101 9.86 1.81 -0.46
C LEU A 101 9.35 3.20 -0.90
N GLY A 102 8.76 3.96 0.01
CA GLY A 102 8.35 5.35 -0.23
C GLY A 102 9.54 6.25 -0.53
N GLY A 103 10.63 6.11 0.22
CA GLY A 103 11.90 6.82 -0.05
C GLY A 103 12.48 6.46 -1.42
N LEU A 104 12.42 5.19 -1.81
CA LEU A 104 12.83 4.73 -3.14
C LEU A 104 11.96 5.33 -4.25
N CYS A 105 10.63 5.35 -4.07
CA CYS A 105 9.72 6.03 -5.00
C CYS A 105 10.05 7.51 -5.17
N MET A 106 10.37 8.21 -4.08
CA MET A 106 10.77 9.62 -4.12
C MET A 106 12.10 9.81 -4.87
N ALA A 107 13.09 8.95 -4.61
CA ALA A 107 14.37 8.99 -5.33
C ALA A 107 14.19 8.77 -6.84
N VAL A 108 13.34 7.81 -7.23
CA VAL A 108 12.98 7.56 -8.63
C VAL A 108 12.28 8.77 -9.25
N ALA A 109 11.31 9.36 -8.56
CA ALA A 109 10.60 10.54 -9.05
C ALA A 109 11.54 11.74 -9.25
N ILE A 110 12.47 11.98 -8.32
CA ILE A 110 13.49 13.04 -8.43
C ILE A 110 14.45 12.73 -9.59
N GLY A 111 14.99 11.52 -9.66
CA GLY A 111 15.93 11.11 -10.71
C GLY A 111 15.33 11.23 -12.12
N ALA A 112 14.08 10.76 -12.29
CA ALA A 112 13.35 10.89 -13.55
C ALA A 112 13.05 12.34 -13.91
N THR A 113 12.76 13.21 -12.91
CA THR A 113 12.54 14.64 -13.15
C THR A 113 13.84 15.34 -13.57
N CYS A 114 14.98 15.03 -12.93
CA CYS A 114 16.30 15.56 -13.30
C CYS A 114 16.74 15.15 -14.71
N MET A 115 16.45 13.90 -15.11
CA MET A 115 16.76 13.37 -16.44
C MET A 115 15.67 13.70 -17.50
N LYS A 116 14.58 14.36 -17.11
CA LYS A 116 13.36 14.63 -17.92
C LYS A 116 12.70 13.37 -18.51
N GLN A 117 12.94 12.20 -17.92
CA GLN A 117 12.40 10.91 -18.35
C GLN A 117 11.16 10.51 -17.54
N PHE A 118 10.07 11.28 -17.68
CA PHE A 118 8.83 11.09 -16.91
C PHE A 118 8.13 9.75 -17.18
N GLU A 119 8.41 9.13 -18.32
CA GLU A 119 7.83 7.85 -18.73
C GLU A 119 8.20 6.70 -17.80
N PHE A 120 9.36 6.77 -17.15
CA PHE A 120 9.83 5.73 -16.21
C PHE A 120 9.25 5.87 -14.80
N ILE A 121 8.62 7.01 -14.47
CA ILE A 121 8.04 7.23 -13.13
C ILE A 121 6.89 6.25 -12.86
N LEU A 122 5.98 6.09 -13.82
CA LEU A 122 4.78 5.25 -13.66
C LEU A 122 5.10 3.75 -13.60
N PRO A 123 5.93 3.18 -14.50
CA PRO A 123 6.32 1.78 -14.45
C PRO A 123 7.08 1.45 -13.16
N LEU A 124 8.11 2.23 -12.81
CA LEU A 124 8.93 1.97 -11.62
C LEU A 124 8.13 2.18 -10.33
N GLY A 125 7.29 3.20 -10.28
CA GLY A 125 6.35 3.40 -9.16
C GLY A 125 5.42 2.21 -9.00
N THR A 126 4.83 1.72 -10.09
CA THR A 126 3.96 0.52 -10.06
C THR A 126 4.69 -0.71 -9.55
N LEU A 127 5.94 -0.92 -9.97
CA LEU A 127 6.76 -2.05 -9.49
C LEU A 127 7.02 -1.96 -7.99
N ILE A 128 7.47 -0.81 -7.50
CA ILE A 128 7.77 -0.60 -6.08
C ILE A 128 6.50 -0.79 -5.23
N MET A 129 5.38 -0.24 -5.67
CA MET A 129 4.09 -0.39 -4.99
C MET A 129 3.60 -1.83 -4.99
N SER A 130 3.74 -2.54 -6.11
CA SER A 130 3.36 -3.96 -6.22
C SER A 130 4.25 -4.85 -5.35
N LEU A 131 5.55 -4.58 -5.27
CA LEU A 131 6.48 -5.28 -4.39
C LEU A 131 6.13 -5.04 -2.91
N GLY A 132 5.86 -3.80 -2.51
CA GLY A 132 5.42 -3.48 -1.15
C GLY A 132 4.12 -4.21 -0.77
N SER A 133 3.20 -4.32 -1.73
CA SER A 133 1.94 -5.03 -1.56
C SER A 133 2.16 -6.55 -1.45
N ILE A 134 3.03 -7.13 -2.27
CA ILE A 134 3.42 -8.55 -2.18
C ILE A 134 4.02 -8.88 -0.80
N ILE A 135 4.98 -8.08 -0.33
CA ILE A 135 5.62 -8.25 0.98
C ILE A 135 4.57 -8.17 2.10
N THR A 136 3.66 -7.20 2.00
CA THR A 136 2.55 -7.06 2.96
C THR A 136 1.65 -8.30 2.95
N GLY A 137 1.32 -8.84 1.77
CA GLY A 137 0.53 -10.07 1.64
C GLY A 137 1.19 -11.31 2.24
N ILE A 138 2.52 -11.42 2.13
CA ILE A 138 3.32 -12.52 2.73
C ILE A 138 3.30 -12.42 4.26
N ILE A 139 3.53 -11.22 4.81
CA ILE A 139 3.55 -10.98 6.26
C ILE A 139 2.18 -11.26 6.88
N VAL A 140 1.12 -10.82 6.20
CA VAL A 140 -0.28 -11.03 6.64
C VAL A 140 -0.77 -12.47 6.35
N ARG A 141 0.01 -13.28 5.61
CA ARG A 141 -0.29 -14.67 5.22
C ARG A 141 -1.64 -14.85 4.53
N TYR A 142 -2.08 -13.84 3.77
CA TYR A 142 -3.35 -13.87 3.04
C TYR A 142 -3.09 -14.14 1.55
N LYS A 143 -3.39 -15.38 1.09
CA LYS A 143 -3.06 -15.83 -0.28
C LYS A 143 -3.63 -14.93 -1.37
N ALA A 144 -4.85 -14.41 -1.19
CA ALA A 144 -5.48 -13.52 -2.16
C ALA A 144 -4.74 -12.17 -2.31
N PHE A 145 -4.15 -11.66 -1.23
CA PHE A 145 -3.41 -10.38 -1.23
C PHE A 145 -2.18 -10.46 -2.14
N TYR A 146 -1.44 -11.56 -2.05
CA TYR A 146 -0.29 -11.85 -2.92
C TYR A 146 -0.71 -12.01 -4.39
N LEU A 147 -1.79 -12.74 -4.66
CA LEU A 147 -2.25 -13.03 -6.02
C LEU A 147 -2.65 -11.75 -6.77
N PHE A 148 -3.45 -10.87 -6.15
CA PHE A 148 -3.83 -9.60 -6.78
C PHE A 148 -2.64 -8.66 -6.97
N SER A 149 -1.71 -8.64 -6.00
CA SER A 149 -0.49 -7.82 -6.11
C SER A 149 0.46 -8.31 -7.20
N SER A 150 0.50 -9.62 -7.49
CA SER A 150 1.29 -10.15 -8.61
C SER A 150 0.79 -9.71 -9.98
N ILE A 151 -0.51 -9.45 -10.13
CA ILE A 151 -1.08 -8.88 -11.37
C ILE A 151 -0.56 -7.44 -11.54
N GLY A 152 -0.56 -6.63 -10.47
CA GLY A 152 0.03 -5.30 -10.49
C GLY A 152 1.52 -5.31 -10.86
N LEU A 153 2.28 -6.29 -10.36
CA LEU A 153 3.69 -6.48 -10.71
C LEU A 153 3.88 -6.81 -12.19
N ALA A 154 3.07 -7.71 -12.74
CA ALA A 154 3.13 -8.07 -14.16
C ALA A 154 2.80 -6.87 -15.07
N ILE A 155 1.82 -6.05 -14.69
CA ILE A 155 1.50 -4.81 -15.40
C ILE A 155 2.66 -3.82 -15.32
N GLY A 156 3.26 -3.64 -14.14
CA GLY A 156 4.44 -2.78 -13.98
C GLY A 156 5.63 -3.23 -14.83
N LEU A 157 5.89 -4.53 -14.93
CA LEU A 157 6.94 -5.08 -15.80
C LEU A 157 6.64 -4.84 -17.28
N TYR A 158 5.41 -5.09 -17.72
CA TYR A 158 4.97 -4.79 -19.08
C TYR A 158 5.18 -3.31 -19.41
N MET A 159 4.86 -2.40 -18.49
CA MET A 159 5.07 -0.97 -18.67
C MET A 159 6.54 -0.58 -18.78
N VAL A 160 7.45 -1.26 -18.07
CA VAL A 160 8.90 -1.02 -18.20
C VAL A 160 9.38 -1.41 -19.59
N PHE A 161 8.99 -2.59 -20.09
CA PHE A 161 9.37 -3.02 -21.43
C PHE A 161 8.75 -2.13 -22.52
N ALA A 162 7.50 -1.69 -22.34
CA ALA A 162 6.86 -0.75 -23.24
C ALA A 162 7.56 0.62 -23.25
N ALA A 163 8.06 1.11 -22.11
CA ALA A 163 8.84 2.35 -22.02
C ALA A 163 10.26 2.22 -22.62
N MET A 164 10.76 1.00 -22.81
CA MET A 164 12.04 0.75 -23.50
C MET A 164 11.87 0.59 -25.02
N GLY A 165 10.66 0.34 -25.51
CA GLY A 165 10.34 0.30 -26.94
C GLY A 165 10.07 1.71 -27.50
N GLU A 166 10.25 1.90 -28.81
CA GLU A 166 9.99 3.18 -29.49
C GLU A 166 8.49 3.56 -29.55
N ASP A 167 7.59 2.60 -29.32
CA ASP A 167 6.16 2.81 -29.23
C ASP A 167 5.73 2.97 -27.76
N ALA A 168 5.88 4.18 -27.21
CA ALA A 168 5.38 4.51 -25.88
C ALA A 168 4.03 5.24 -25.96
N PRO A 169 2.88 4.54 -26.02
CA PRO A 169 1.59 5.19 -25.88
C PRO A 169 1.44 5.65 -24.42
N THR A 170 1.78 6.92 -24.16
CA THR A 170 1.68 7.60 -22.86
C THR A 170 0.31 7.37 -22.19
N TYR A 171 -0.75 7.28 -23.00
CA TYR A 171 -2.13 7.03 -22.55
C TYR A 171 -2.37 5.60 -22.02
N VAL A 172 -1.76 4.58 -22.63
CA VAL A 172 -1.92 3.18 -22.21
C VAL A 172 -1.21 2.98 -20.87
N SER A 173 -0.01 3.55 -20.71
CA SER A 173 0.74 3.52 -19.45
C SER A 173 -0.04 4.15 -18.28
N LEU A 174 -0.78 5.24 -18.53
CA LEU A 174 -1.64 5.86 -17.53
C LEU A 174 -2.80 4.93 -17.11
N LEU A 175 -3.48 4.31 -18.07
CA LEU A 175 -4.57 3.37 -17.78
C LEU A 175 -4.06 2.11 -17.07
N CYS A 176 -2.93 1.57 -17.52
CA CYS A 176 -2.26 0.43 -16.89
C CYS A 176 -1.88 0.73 -15.44
N PHE A 177 -1.36 1.92 -15.15
CA PHE A 177 -1.08 2.35 -13.78
C PHE A 177 -2.36 2.39 -12.92
N ALA A 178 -3.44 2.97 -13.43
CA ALA A 178 -4.70 3.05 -12.70
C ALA A 178 -5.24 1.64 -12.37
N VAL A 179 -5.21 0.73 -13.34
CA VAL A 179 -5.61 -0.67 -13.15
C VAL A 179 -4.69 -1.37 -12.13
N ALA A 180 -3.37 -1.20 -12.26
CA ALA A 180 -2.41 -1.78 -11.33
C ALA A 180 -2.60 -1.27 -9.90
N ALA A 181 -2.88 0.03 -9.71
CA ALA A 181 -3.19 0.60 -8.40
C ALA A 181 -4.46 -0.01 -7.78
N VAL A 182 -5.50 -0.26 -8.58
CA VAL A 182 -6.73 -0.93 -8.10
C VAL A 182 -6.41 -2.34 -7.59
N PHE A 183 -5.68 -3.13 -8.37
CA PHE A 183 -5.35 -4.52 -8.03
C PHE A 183 -4.30 -4.66 -6.92
N ALA A 184 -3.27 -3.82 -6.92
CA ALA A 184 -2.17 -3.90 -5.95
C ALA A 184 -2.51 -3.24 -4.61
N MET A 185 -3.34 -2.19 -4.60
CA MET A 185 -3.57 -1.38 -3.39
C MET A 185 -5.01 -1.35 -2.91
N ILE A 186 -5.96 -1.05 -3.80
CA ILE A 186 -7.35 -0.81 -3.39
C ILE A 186 -8.03 -2.11 -2.96
N ILE A 187 -7.98 -3.16 -3.79
CA ILE A 187 -8.56 -4.47 -3.46
C ILE A 187 -7.91 -5.03 -2.18
N PRO A 188 -6.57 -5.09 -2.07
CA PRO A 188 -5.93 -5.66 -0.89
C PRO A 188 -6.20 -4.82 0.37
N GLY A 189 -6.24 -3.49 0.26
CA GLY A 189 -6.61 -2.58 1.35
C GLY A 189 -8.02 -2.81 1.91
N HIS A 190 -9.01 -3.03 1.05
CA HIS A 190 -10.37 -3.37 1.48
C HIS A 190 -10.43 -4.75 2.13
N MET A 191 -9.71 -5.74 1.59
CA MET A 191 -9.64 -7.08 2.17
C MET A 191 -9.05 -7.06 3.58
N LEU A 192 -7.98 -6.28 3.82
CA LEU A 192 -7.42 -6.07 5.16
C LEU A 192 -8.43 -5.45 6.12
N ASN A 193 -9.15 -4.42 5.67
CA ASN A 193 -10.13 -3.74 6.52
C ASN A 193 -11.32 -4.65 6.89
N ILE A 194 -11.77 -5.49 5.96
CA ILE A 194 -12.83 -6.49 6.23
C ILE A 194 -12.32 -7.56 7.20
N ALA A 195 -11.11 -8.08 6.98
CA ALA A 195 -10.50 -9.08 7.86
C ALA A 195 -10.38 -8.55 9.30
N ALA A 196 -9.88 -7.33 9.46
CA ALA A 196 -9.72 -6.71 10.76
C ALA A 196 -11.06 -6.38 11.46
N LYS A 197 -12.10 -5.97 10.72
CA LYS A 197 -13.45 -5.78 11.28
C LYS A 197 -14.05 -7.09 11.81
N LYS A 198 -13.85 -8.19 11.07
CA LYS A 198 -14.36 -9.50 11.47
C LYS A 198 -13.71 -9.99 12.76
N GLU A 199 -12.42 -9.70 12.95
CA GLU A 199 -11.68 -10.05 14.16
C GLU A 199 -12.13 -9.24 15.39
N ASN A 200 -12.32 -7.93 15.24
CA ASN A 200 -12.84 -7.08 16.32
C ASN A 200 -14.24 -7.51 16.79
N TYR A 201 -15.08 -8.03 15.91
CA TYR A 201 -16.40 -8.55 16.28
C TYR A 201 -16.33 -9.84 17.10
N VAL A 202 -15.35 -10.72 16.82
CA VAL A 202 -15.17 -11.98 17.53
C VAL A 202 -14.55 -11.76 18.92
N SER A 203 -13.63 -10.80 19.06
CA SER A 203 -13.00 -10.50 20.36
C SER A 203 -13.93 -9.82 21.38
N ASN A 204 -15.05 -9.24 20.92
CA ASN A 204 -15.97 -8.46 21.76
C ASN A 204 -17.23 -9.26 22.14
N LYS A 205 -17.20 -10.58 21.92
CA LYS A 205 -18.28 -11.53 22.19
C LYS A 205 -17.78 -12.61 23.13
#